data_AF-A0A530GUJ3-F1
#
_entry.id   AF-A0A530GUJ3-F1
#
_cell.length_a   1.000
_cell.length_b   1.000
_cell.length_c   1.000
_cell.angle_alpha   90.00
_cell.angle_beta   90.00
_cell.angle_gamma   90.00
#
_symmetry.space_group_name_H-M   'P 1'
#
loop_
_entity.id
_entity.type
_entity.pdbx_description
1 polymer ?
#
loop_
_entity_poly.entity_id
_entity_poly.type
_entity_poly.pdbx_seq_one_letter_code
_entity_poly.pdbx_strand_id
1 'polypeptide(L)' 'MTTPSGHTEAIAASRVIGTSVYNTEGKSIGSIEDVMLDKMSNGIMFAVIGFGGFLGMGEKYHAIPWA' A
#
# COMPACT_ATOMS: atom_id res chain seq x y z
N MET A 1 16.19 -5.14 12.37
CA MET A 1 15.80 -6.11 13.41
C MET A 1 15.45 -7.39 12.70
N THR A 2 16.31 -8.41 12.76
CA THR A 2 16.07 -9.71 12.11
C THR A 2 15.33 -10.61 13.11
N THR A 3 14.16 -11.13 12.73
CA THR A 3 13.43 -12.09 13.55
C THR A 3 14.15 -13.45 13.55
N PRO A 4 14.03 -14.25 14.62
CA PRO A 4 14.69 -15.56 14.74
C PRO A 4 14.40 -16.56 13.60
N SER A 5 13.31 -16.36 12.86
CA SER A 5 12.87 -17.20 11.73
C SER A 5 13.49 -16.84 10.38
N GLY A 6 14.32 -15.79 10.28
CA GLY A 6 14.87 -15.31 9.00
C GLY A 6 13.85 -14.61 8.09
N HIS A 7 12.56 -14.73 8.40
CA HIS A 7 11.46 -13.97 7.80
C HIS A 7 10.67 -13.28 8.91
N THR A 8 10.55 -11.97 8.83
CA THR A 8 9.67 -11.21 9.71
C THR A 8 8.25 -11.23 9.14
N GLU A 9 7.24 -11.21 10.01
CA GLU A 9 5.85 -10.95 9.59
C GLU A 9 5.65 -9.50 9.14
N ALA A 10 6.63 -8.63 9.41
CA ALA A 10 6.61 -7.23 9.00
C ALA A 10 7.14 -7.04 7.56
N ILE A 11 6.43 -6.25 6.77
CA ILE A 11 6.92 -5.74 5.50
C ILE A 11 7.42 -4.30 5.66
N ALA A 12 8.52 -3.96 5.01
CA ALA A 12 8.98 -2.58 4.99
C ALA A 12 7.97 -1.70 4.25
N ALA A 13 7.61 -0.54 4.81
CA ALA A 13 6.68 0.40 4.18
C ALA A 13 7.14 0.79 2.76
N SER A 14 8.45 0.98 2.57
CA SER A 14 9.06 1.26 1.26
C SER A 14 8.90 0.13 0.24
N ARG A 15 8.60 -1.09 0.68
CA ARG A 15 8.28 -2.22 -0.20
C ARG A 15 6.78 -2.31 -0.49
N VAL A 16 5.93 -1.80 0.40
CA VAL A 16 4.48 -1.71 0.17
C VAL A 16 4.17 -0.61 -0.84
N ILE A 17 4.74 0.58 -0.63
CA ILE A 17 4.62 1.72 -1.54
C ILE A 17 5.17 1.36 -2.93
N GLY A 18 4.43 1.70 -3.98
CA GLY A 18 4.70 1.35 -5.37
C GLY A 18 4.23 -0.05 -5.79
N THR A 19 3.71 -0.88 -4.87
CA THR A 19 3.21 -2.22 -5.22
C THR A 19 1.97 -2.12 -6.10
N SER A 20 1.93 -2.90 -7.18
CA SER A 20 0.78 -2.97 -8.08
C SER A 20 -0.44 -3.61 -7.41
N VAL A 21 -1.60 -3.00 -7.59
CA VAL A 21 -2.88 -3.49 -7.08
C VAL A 21 -3.72 -4.02 -8.23
N TYR A 22 -4.32 -5.19 -8.03
CA TYR A 22 -5.14 -5.89 -9.01
C TYR A 22 -6.54 -6.14 -8.47
N ASN A 23 -7.54 -6.18 -9.36
CA ASN A 23 -8.88 -6.64 -9.01
C ASN A 23 -8.94 -8.18 -8.95
N THR A 24 -10.09 -8.74 -8.58
CA THR A 24 -10.33 -10.19 -8.50
C THR A 24 -10.22 -10.93 -9.83
N GLU A 25 -10.25 -10.20 -10.95
CA GLU A 25 -10.09 -10.74 -12.30
C GLU A 25 -8.63 -10.69 -12.78
N GLY A 26 -7.71 -10.19 -11.94
CA GLY A 26 -6.29 -10.04 -12.28
C GLY A 26 -5.96 -8.80 -13.13
N LYS A 27 -6.89 -7.84 -13.26
CA LYS A 27 -6.66 -6.58 -13.97
C LYS A 27 -5.99 -5.57 -13.05
N SER A 28 -4.90 -4.95 -13.54
CA SER A 28 -4.20 -3.87 -12.83
C SER A 28 -5.12 -2.66 -12.65
N ILE A 29 -5.25 -2.19 -11.42
CA ILE A 29 -6.02 -1.00 -11.04
C ILE A 29 -5.08 0.21 -10.95
N GLY A 30 -3.90 0.02 -10.37
CA GLY A 30 -2.95 1.09 -10.06
C GLY A 30 -1.85 0.58 -9.14
N SER A 31 -1.30 1.47 -8.31
CA SER A 31 -0.28 1.14 -7.31
C SER A 31 -0.56 1.80 -5.97
N ILE A 32 -0.01 1.22 -4.90
CA ILE A 32 -0.04 1.84 -3.59
C ILE A 32 0.80 3.12 -3.62
N GLU A 33 0.18 4.26 -3.35
CA GLU A 33 0.88 5.55 -3.23
C GLU A 33 1.42 5.75 -1.82
N ASP A 34 0.59 5.46 -0.80
CA ASP A 34 0.96 5.65 0.60
C ASP A 34 0.15 4.75 1.54
N VAL A 35 0.54 4.69 2.80
CA VAL A 35 -0.19 4.01 3.89
C VAL A 35 -0.41 4.98 5.05
N MET A 36 -1.63 5.02 5.57
CA MET A 36 -1.97 5.91 6.67
C MET A 36 -1.84 5.18 8.00
N LEU A 37 -0.96 5.68 8.86
CA LEU A 37 -0.74 5.16 10.21
C LEU A 37 -1.67 5.85 11.22
N ASP A 38 -2.27 5.05 12.09
CA ASP A 38 -2.92 5.52 13.30
C ASP A 38 -1.84 5.89 14.33
N LYS A 39 -1.79 7.17 14.67
CA LYS A 39 -0.80 7.73 15.61
C LYS A 39 -0.95 7.21 17.04
N MET A 40 -2.11 6.70 17.42
CA MET A 40 -2.43 6.26 18.77
C MET A 40 -2.27 4.76 18.92
N SER A 41 -2.72 3.96 17.94
CA SER A 41 -2.66 2.50 17.99
C SER A 41 -1.39 1.91 17.37
N ASN A 42 -0.61 2.72 16.64
CA ASN A 42 0.53 2.28 15.81
C ASN A 42 0.13 1.27 14.70
N GLY A 43 -1.16 1.17 14.40
CA GLY A 43 -1.68 0.34 13.29
C GLY A 43 -1.73 1.10 11.97
N ILE A 44 -1.97 0.37 10.88
CA ILE A 44 -2.31 0.96 9.57
C ILE A 44 -3.83 1.05 9.50
N MET A 45 -4.37 2.22 9.13
CA MET A 45 -5.81 2.43 8.97
C MET A 45 -6.27 2.05 7.56
N PHE A 46 -5.56 2.54 6.55
CA PHE A 46 -5.86 2.30 5.15
C PHE A 46 -4.65 2.55 4.25
N ALA A 47 -4.66 1.95 3.08
CA ALA A 47 -3.73 2.25 1.99
C ALA A 47 -4.37 3.22 0.99
N VAL A 48 -3.56 4.05 0.35
CA VAL A 48 -3.98 4.94 -0.73
C VAL A 48 -3.54 4.33 -2.06
N ILE A 49 -4.49 4.11 -2.97
CA ILE A 49 -4.21 3.65 -4.33
C ILE A 49 -4.26 4.84 -5.26
N GLY A 50 -3.17 5.07 -5.99
CA GLY A 50 -3.11 5.97 -7.13
C GLY A 50 -3.45 5.23 -8.43
N PHE A 51 -4.33 5.81 -9.25
CA PHE A 51 -4.67 5.27 -10.58
C PHE A 51 -5.02 6.37 -11.59
N GLY A 52 -4.82 6.07 -12.87
CA GLY A 52 -5.34 6.91 -13.96
C GLY A 52 -4.54 8.17 -14.27
N GLY A 53 -3.23 8.18 -14.05
CA GLY A 53 -2.31 9.22 -14.48
C GLY A 53 -0.97 8.65 -14.98
N PHE A 54 -0.03 9.52 -15.33
CA PHE A 54 1.36 9.14 -15.65
C PHE A 54 2.30 10.06 -14.87
N LEU A 55 3.20 9.48 -14.07
CA LEU A 55 4.19 10.21 -13.27
C LEU A 55 3.57 11.27 -12.33
N GLY A 56 2.51 10.95 -11.58
CA GLY A 56 1.88 11.88 -10.62
C GLY A 56 0.94 12.93 -11.25
N MET A 57 0.89 13.04 -12.58
CA MET A 57 0.00 13.98 -13.26
C MET A 57 -1.32 13.31 -13.63
N GLY A 58 -2.43 13.90 -13.17
CA GLY A 58 -3.78 13.42 -13.46
C GLY A 58 -4.20 12.18 -12.67
N GLU A 59 -3.39 11.76 -11.69
CA GLU A 59 -3.72 10.63 -10.83
C GLU A 59 -4.94 10.92 -9.96
N LYS A 60 -5.78 9.89 -9.80
CA LYS A 60 -6.86 9.85 -8.84
C LYS A 60 -6.46 8.92 -7.70
N TYR A 61 -6.90 9.26 -6.50
CA TYR A 61 -6.57 8.54 -5.28
C TYR A 61 -7.81 7.94 -4.64
N HIS A 62 -7.68 6.73 -4.11
CA HIS A 62 -8.74 6.08 -3.35
C HIS A 62 -8.19 5.36 -2.13
N ALA A 63 -8.88 5.50 -1.01
CA ALA A 63 -8.51 4.84 0.25
C ALA A 63 -9.12 3.43 0.31
N ILE A 64 -8.30 2.44 0.65
CA ILE A 64 -8.72 1.05 0.87
C ILE A 64 -8.40 0.66 2.31
N PRO A 65 -9.40 0.22 3.10
CA PRO A 65 -9.18 -0.24 4.47
C PRO A 65 -8.08 -1.29 4.58
N TRP A 66 -7.29 -1.17 5.64
CA TRP A 66 -6.28 -2.17 5.95
C TRP A 66 -6.95 -3.36 6.67
N ALA A 67 -7.23 -4.41 5.88
CA ALA A 67 -7.98 -5.63 6.26
C ALA A 67 -9.48 -5.43 6.54
#